data_AF-A0A966UDH2-F1
#
_entry.id   AF-A0A966UDH2-F1
#
_cell.length_a   1.000
_cell.length_b   1.000
_cell.length_c   1.000
_cell.angle_alpha   90.00
_cell.angle_beta   90.00
_cell.angle_gamma   90.00
#
_symmetry.space_group_name_H-M   'P 1'
#
loop_
_entity.id
_entity.type
_entity.pdbx_description
1 polymer ?
#
loop_
_entity_poly.entity_id
_entity_poly.type
_entity_poly.pdbx_seq_one_letter_code
_entity_poly.pdbx_strand_id
1 'polypeptide(L)'
;HKKNAELLMNHYYDPAVAAKVAAYVNYICPVEAAQPELEKIDPELAASPFIFPDAETLSKVKVFRALTADEQTNFQAAFDEAIGN
;
A
#
# COMPACT_ATOMS: atom_id res chain seq x y z
N HIS A 1 10.16 20.37 12.16
CA HIS A 1 10.88 20.51 10.87
C HIS A 1 9.95 20.30 9.67
N LYS A 2 9.03 21.24 9.36
CA LYS A 2 8.02 21.08 8.29
C LYS A 2 8.62 20.91 6.89
N LYS A 3 9.46 21.85 6.46
CA LYS A 3 10.09 21.85 5.13
C LYS A 3 10.82 20.53 4.82
N ASN A 4 11.50 19.95 5.80
CA ASN A 4 12.23 18.70 5.61
C ASN A 4 11.29 17.51 5.40
N ALA A 5 10.16 17.48 6.11
CA ALA A 5 9.15 16.43 5.92
C ALA A 5 8.54 16.51 4.51
N GLU A 6 8.21 17.71 4.03
CA GLU A 6 7.67 17.92 2.68
C GLU A 6 8.68 17.52 1.60
N LEU A 7 9.97 17.84 1.77
CA LEU A 7 11.02 17.39 0.84
C LEU A 7 11.13 15.87 0.78
N LEU A 8 11.00 15.19 1.92
CA LEU A 8 11.02 13.73 1.96
C LEU A 8 9.80 13.14 1.25
N MET A 9 8.60 13.69 1.48
CA MET A 9 7.39 13.25 0.77
C MET A 9 7.55 13.41 -0.73
N ASN A 10 8.02 14.58 -1.20
CA ASN A 10 8.26 14.82 -2.63
C ASN A 10 9.26 13.82 -3.22
N HIS A 11 10.31 13.45 -2.48
CA HIS A 11 11.28 12.46 -2.93
C HIS A 11 10.65 11.09 -3.17
N TYR A 12 9.79 10.60 -2.26
CA TYR A 12 9.13 9.31 -2.41
C TYR A 12 8.01 9.30 -3.45
N TYR A 13 7.46 10.47 -3.81
CA TYR A 13 6.47 10.61 -4.88
C TYR A 13 7.09 10.80 -6.27
N ASP A 14 8.42 10.96 -6.37
CA ASP A 14 9.10 10.89 -7.67
C ASP A 14 8.95 9.47 -8.27
N PRO A 15 8.48 9.32 -9.52
CA PRO A 15 8.21 8.02 -10.12
C PRO A 15 9.40 7.04 -10.12
N ALA A 16 10.62 7.53 -10.37
CA ALA A 16 11.80 6.68 -10.42
C ALA A 16 12.23 6.22 -9.01
N VAL A 17 12.00 7.05 -7.99
CA VAL A 17 12.21 6.67 -6.59
C VAL A 17 11.14 5.68 -6.14
N ALA A 18 9.87 5.96 -6.42
CA ALA A 18 8.75 5.08 -6.10
C ALA A 18 8.91 3.69 -6.74
N ALA A 19 9.39 3.62 -7.99
CA ALA A 19 9.69 2.36 -8.66
C ALA A 19 10.78 1.56 -7.94
N LYS A 20 11.88 2.21 -7.52
CA LYS A 20 12.94 1.53 -6.75
C LYS A 20 12.42 0.99 -5.43
N VAL A 21 11.55 1.74 -4.75
CA VAL A 21 10.93 1.30 -3.50
C VAL A 21 10.02 0.10 -3.77
N ALA A 22 9.13 0.19 -4.76
CA ALA A 22 8.22 -0.89 -5.15
C ALA A 22 8.98 -2.18 -5.50
N ALA A 23 10.06 -2.07 -6.29
CA ALA A 23 10.95 -3.18 -6.63
C ALA A 23 11.56 -3.85 -5.39
N TYR A 24 11.89 -3.06 -4.38
CA TYR A 24 12.51 -3.57 -3.15
C TYR A 24 11.50 -4.20 -2.20
N VAL A 25 10.36 -3.52 -1.93
CA VAL A 25 9.43 -3.92 -0.87
C VAL A 25 8.28 -4.81 -1.34
N ASN A 26 7.95 -4.81 -2.63
CA ASN A 26 6.87 -5.62 -3.22
C ASN A 26 5.46 -5.38 -2.61
N TYR A 27 5.12 -4.11 -2.37
CA TYR A 27 3.77 -3.67 -1.98
C TYR A 27 3.09 -2.91 -3.13
N ILE A 28 1.76 -2.70 -3.00
CA ILE A 28 1.00 -1.81 -3.90
C ILE A 28 1.66 -0.43 -3.93
N CYS A 29 2.02 0.03 -5.12
CA CYS A 29 2.65 1.33 -5.32
C CYS A 29 1.57 2.41 -5.48
N PRO A 30 1.54 3.47 -4.66
CA PRO A 30 0.53 4.53 -4.75
C PRO A 30 0.80 5.55 -5.87
N VAL A 31 1.94 5.45 -6.58
CA VAL A 31 2.35 6.36 -7.65
C VAL A 31 2.19 5.64 -8.98
N GLU A 32 1.03 5.80 -9.64
CA GLU A 32 0.73 5.11 -10.91
C GLU A 32 1.79 5.38 -11.99
N ALA A 33 2.32 6.60 -12.03
CA ALA A 33 3.37 7.00 -12.96
C ALA A 33 4.71 6.27 -12.74
N ALA A 34 4.86 5.51 -11.65
CA ALA A 34 6.04 4.69 -11.39
C ALA A 34 6.05 3.38 -12.18
N GLN A 35 4.93 2.92 -12.74
CA GLN A 35 4.85 1.64 -13.45
C GLN A 35 5.83 1.56 -14.64
N PRO A 36 5.94 2.56 -15.53
CA PRO A 36 6.93 2.55 -16.61
C PRO A 36 8.38 2.64 -16.11
N GLU A 37 8.62 3.22 -14.94
CA GLU A 37 9.96 3.24 -14.32
C GLU A 37 10.30 1.88 -13.70
N LEU A 38 9.30 1.20 -13.11
CA LEU A 38 9.47 -0.15 -12.58
C LEU A 38 9.71 -1.15 -13.70
N GLU A 39 9.04 -1.01 -14.85
CA GLU A 39 9.24 -1.90 -16.01
C GLU A 39 10.70 -1.91 -16.49
N LYS A 40 11.44 -0.81 -16.34
CA LYS A 40 12.88 -0.74 -16.66
C LYS A 40 13.76 -1.54 -15.68
N ILE A 41 13.26 -1.80 -14.47
CA ILE A 41 13.97 -2.49 -13.38
C ILE A 41 13.55 -3.97 -13.36
N ASP A 42 12.24 -4.21 -13.33
CA ASP A 42 11.61 -5.53 -13.23
C ASP A 42 10.26 -5.52 -13.97
N PRO A 43 10.23 -5.97 -15.24
CA PRO A 43 9.01 -6.03 -16.05
C PRO A 43 7.92 -6.96 -15.49
N GLU A 44 8.31 -8.06 -14.84
CA GLU A 44 7.34 -9.00 -14.28
C GLU A 44 6.60 -8.36 -13.11
N LEU A 45 7.34 -7.65 -12.27
CA LEU A 45 6.77 -6.93 -11.14
C LEU A 45 5.93 -5.73 -11.58
N ALA A 46 6.33 -5.01 -12.64
CA ALA A 46 5.55 -3.93 -13.23
C ALA A 46 4.20 -4.39 -13.81
N ALA A 47 4.12 -5.64 -14.29
CA ALA A 47 2.90 -6.26 -14.78
C ALA A 47 2.03 -6.88 -13.66
N SER A 48 2.53 -6.92 -12.41
CA SER A 48 1.83 -7.58 -11.31
C SER A 48 0.63 -6.75 -10.82
N PRO A 49 -0.59 -7.33 -10.81
CA PRO A 49 -1.77 -6.67 -10.23
C PRO A 49 -1.67 -6.52 -8.71
N PHE A 50 -0.66 -7.10 -8.07
CA PHE A 50 -0.40 -6.93 -6.63
C PHE A 50 0.52 -5.74 -6.33
N ILE A 51 1.10 -5.14 -7.36
CA ILE A 51 1.90 -3.90 -7.27
C ILE A 51 1.13 -2.74 -7.89
N PHE A 52 0.55 -2.95 -9.08
CA PHE A 52 -0.32 -2.02 -9.78
C PHE A 52 -1.68 -2.67 -10.04
N PRO A 53 -2.59 -2.67 -9.05
CA PRO A 53 -3.88 -3.32 -9.18
C PRO A 53 -4.77 -2.62 -10.21
N ASP A 54 -5.47 -3.44 -10.99
CA ASP A 54 -6.48 -2.96 -11.92
C ASP A 54 -7.84 -2.75 -11.21
N ALA A 55 -8.81 -2.20 -11.97
CA ALA A 55 -10.15 -1.95 -11.44
C ALA A 55 -10.86 -3.23 -10.99
N GLU A 56 -10.63 -4.37 -11.64
CA GLU A 56 -11.21 -5.65 -11.24
C GLU A 56 -10.67 -6.10 -9.87
N THR A 57 -9.36 -6.01 -9.67
CA THR A 57 -8.69 -6.32 -8.40
C THR A 57 -9.16 -5.38 -7.29
N LEU A 58 -9.23 -4.09 -7.57
CA LEU A 58 -9.71 -3.08 -6.61
C LEU A 58 -11.20 -3.26 -6.26
N SER A 59 -12.02 -3.80 -7.16
CA SER A 59 -13.43 -4.08 -6.88
C SER A 59 -13.64 -5.17 -5.80
N LYS A 60 -12.64 -6.04 -5.60
CA LYS A 60 -12.68 -7.17 -4.67
C LYS A 60 -12.29 -6.77 -3.24
N VAL A 61 -11.72 -5.58 -3.02
CA VAL A 61 -11.25 -5.13 -1.71
C VAL A 61 -12.23 -4.17 -1.04
N LYS A 62 -12.08 -4.01 0.28
CA LYS A 62 -12.83 -3.03 1.08
C LYS A 62 -11.84 -2.23 1.92
N VAL A 63 -12.01 -0.91 1.95
CA VAL A 63 -11.29 -0.06 2.90
C VAL A 63 -11.89 -0.27 4.28
N PHE A 64 -11.05 -0.56 5.25
CA PHE A 64 -11.50 -0.72 6.63
C PHE A 64 -11.90 0.64 7.19
N ARG A 65 -13.16 0.77 7.63
CA ARG A 65 -13.64 1.99 8.27
C ARG A 65 -13.08 2.10 9.69
N ALA A 66 -13.10 3.31 10.23
CA ALA A 66 -12.91 3.49 11.67
C ALA A 66 -14.00 2.74 12.45
N LEU A 67 -13.60 2.11 13.55
CA LEU A 67 -14.50 1.45 14.49
C LEU A 67 -14.91 2.41 15.59
N THR A 68 -16.13 2.24 16.11
CA THR A 68 -16.53 2.82 17.39
C THR A 68 -15.80 2.11 18.53
N ALA A 69 -15.78 2.70 19.73
CA ALA A 69 -15.16 2.09 20.90
C ALA A 69 -15.78 0.70 21.21
N ASP A 70 -17.10 0.60 21.17
CA ASP A 70 -17.82 -0.65 21.42
C ASP A 70 -17.48 -1.72 20.38
N GLU A 71 -17.41 -1.36 19.10
CA GLU A 71 -17.02 -2.29 18.03
C GLU A 71 -15.58 -2.76 18.18
N GLN A 72 -14.66 -1.86 18.54
CA GLN A 72 -13.26 -2.21 18.77
C GLN A 72 -13.13 -3.20 19.93
N THR A 73 -13.82 -2.96 21.06
CA THR A 73 -13.84 -3.89 22.19
C THR A 73 -14.42 -5.24 21.80
N ASN A 74 -15.56 -5.26 21.11
CA ASN A 74 -16.24 -6.51 20.73
C ASN A 74 -15.40 -7.32 19.73
N PHE A 75 -14.81 -6.69 18.72
CA PHE A 75 -13.98 -7.39 17.74
C PHE A 75 -12.65 -7.85 18.33
N GLN A 76 -12.05 -7.10 19.27
CA GLN A 76 -10.85 -7.54 19.97
C GLN A 76 -11.15 -8.76 20.84
N ALA A 77 -12.23 -8.74 21.63
CA ALA A 77 -12.62 -9.88 22.46
C ALA A 77 -12.89 -11.14 21.62
N ALA A 78 -13.61 -11.00 20.50
CA ALA A 78 -13.86 -12.11 19.59
C ALA A 78 -12.56 -12.64 18.95
N PHE A 79 -11.60 -11.76 18.64
CA PHE A 79 -10.30 -12.17 18.13
C PHE A 79 -9.48 -12.91 19.20
N ASP A 80 -9.45 -12.40 20.44
CA ASP A 80 -8.74 -13.01 21.57
C ASP A 80 -9.27 -14.42 21.86
N GLU A 81 -10.60 -14.60 21.89
CA GLU A 81 -11.23 -15.91 22.02
C GLU A 81 -10.82 -16.84 20.88
N ALA A 82 -10.84 -16.35 19.64
CA ALA A 82 -10.47 -17.16 18.47
C ALA A 82 -8.99 -17.61 18.47
N ILE A 83 -8.10 -16.84 19.10
CA ILE A 83 -6.68 -17.20 19.24
C ILE A 83 -6.34 -17.90 20.57
N GLY A 84 -7.33 -18.08 21.45
CA GLY A 84 -7.21 -18.85 22.70
C GLY A 84 -6.66 -18.08 23.91
N ASN A 85 -6.83 -16.75 23.92
CA ASN A 85 -6.49 -15.89 25.06
C ASN A 85 -7.64 -15.75 26.07
#